data_AF-A0A359LPQ9-F1
#
_entry.id   AF-A0A359LPQ9-F1
#
_cell.length_a   1.000
_cell.length_b   1.000
_cell.length_c   1.000
_cell.angle_alpha   90.00
_cell.angle_beta   90.00
_cell.angle_gamma   90.00
#
_symmetry.space_group_name_H-M   'P 1'
#
loop_
_entity.id
_entity.type
_entity.pdbx_description
1 polymer ?
#
loop_
_entity_poly.entity_id
_entity_poly.type
_entity_poly.pdbx_seq_one_letter_code
_entity_poly.pdbx_strand_id
1 'polypeptide(L)'
;MKSYAINRKAVVSEQFDHEAVLVHLETGNYYSLGGSAVAIWSALEHGLSGAPLADLFAAQAVDPPDARQRIALFVEALAAEGLILESDGPPPPTNGFTPPPGPFEPHALEKFGDMADLIQLDPIHDVDEAGWPKRPVH
;
A
#
# COMPACT_ATOMS: atom_id res chain seq x y z
N MET A 1 -0.15 18.40 -9.17
CA MET A 1 0.49 17.34 -8.37
C MET A 1 1.82 17.00 -9.00
N LYS A 2 2.86 16.77 -8.19
CA LYS A 2 4.16 16.29 -8.66
C LYS A 2 4.05 14.84 -9.14
N SER A 3 5.00 14.41 -9.97
CA SER A 3 5.13 13.00 -10.34
C SER A 3 5.98 12.29 -9.30
N TYR A 4 5.70 11.00 -9.08
CA TYR A 4 6.38 10.16 -8.11
C TYR A 4 6.70 8.80 -8.70
N ALA A 5 7.74 8.15 -8.16
CA ALA A 5 8.09 6.77 -8.46
C ALA A 5 8.39 6.01 -7.17
N ILE A 6 8.14 4.71 -7.17
CA ILE A 6 8.46 3.83 -6.03
C ILE A 6 9.95 3.91 -5.70
N ASN A 7 10.28 4.03 -4.41
CA ASN A 7 11.65 3.99 -3.92
C ASN A 7 12.21 2.56 -3.95
N ARG A 8 12.40 1.99 -5.16
CA ARG A 8 12.83 0.59 -5.36
C ARG A 8 14.19 0.23 -4.75
N LYS A 9 14.96 1.22 -4.27
CA LYS A 9 16.24 0.97 -3.58
C LYS A 9 16.05 0.58 -2.13
N ALA A 10 15.02 1.14 -1.49
CA ALA A 10 14.79 1.01 -0.06
C ALA A 10 13.47 0.31 0.28
N VAL A 11 12.55 0.21 -0.67
CA VAL A 11 11.22 -0.35 -0.45
C VAL A 11 11.05 -1.65 -1.20
N VAL A 12 10.60 -2.66 -0.47
CA VAL A 12 10.02 -3.88 -1.03
C VAL A 12 8.54 -3.92 -0.68
N SER A 13 7.73 -4.45 -1.57
CA SER A 13 6.29 -4.60 -1.35
C SER A 13 5.81 -5.97 -1.78
N GLU A 14 4.89 -6.53 -1.03
CA GLU A 14 4.19 -7.76 -1.35
C GLU A 14 2.68 -7.49 -1.35
N GLN A 15 2.00 -7.90 -2.43
CA GLN A 15 0.56 -7.74 -2.56
C GLN A 15 -0.15 -9.07 -2.30
N PHE A 16 -1.21 -9.00 -1.52
CA PHE A 16 -2.18 -10.07 -1.22
C PHE A 16 -3.55 -9.66 -1.81
N ASP A 17 -4.54 -10.57 -1.82
CA ASP A 17 -5.85 -10.36 -2.48
C ASP A 17 -6.49 -8.99 -2.22
N HIS A 18 -6.45 -8.51 -0.96
CA HIS A 18 -7.09 -7.25 -0.55
C HIS A 18 -6.17 -6.30 0.22
N GLU A 19 -4.90 -6.65 0.34
CA GLU A 19 -3.95 -5.93 1.19
C GLU A 19 -2.57 -5.89 0.53
N ALA A 20 -1.77 -4.87 0.82
CA ALA A 20 -0.38 -4.81 0.41
C ALA A 20 0.51 -4.44 1.59
N VAL A 21 1.57 -5.20 1.78
CA VAL A 21 2.56 -4.98 2.83
C VAL A 21 3.80 -4.37 2.20
N LEU A 22 4.23 -3.23 2.73
CA LEU A 22 5.43 -2.52 2.30
C LEU A 22 6.44 -2.53 3.43
N VAL A 23 7.71 -2.75 3.08
CA VAL A 23 8.82 -2.72 4.05
C VAL A 23 9.86 -1.73 3.56
N HIS A 24 10.18 -0.76 4.42
CA HIS A 24 11.27 0.18 4.17
C HIS A 24 12.55 -0.36 4.81
N LEU A 25 13.43 -0.94 4.00
CA LEU A 25 14.64 -1.66 4.40
C LEU A 25 15.67 -0.79 5.15
N GLU A 26 15.67 0.52 4.90
CA GLU A 26 16.60 1.44 5.56
C GLU A 26 16.15 1.83 6.98
N THR A 27 14.84 2.03 7.19
CA THR A 27 14.31 2.40 8.51
C THR A 27 13.80 1.21 9.31
N GLY A 28 13.57 0.06 8.67
CA GLY A 28 12.93 -1.10 9.27
C GLY A 28 11.42 -0.94 9.50
N ASN A 29 10.80 0.13 8.97
CA ASN A 29 9.36 0.36 9.12
C ASN A 29 8.56 -0.54 8.19
N TYR A 30 7.41 -0.97 8.68
CA TYR A 30 6.43 -1.73 7.93
C TYR A 30 5.17 -0.90 7.73
N TYR A 31 4.50 -1.14 6.61
CA TYR A 31 3.25 -0.46 6.30
C TYR A 31 2.27 -1.47 5.71
N SER A 32 1.02 -1.39 6.14
CA SER A 32 -0.09 -2.11 5.51
C SER A 32 -0.98 -1.12 4.76
N LEU A 33 -1.42 -1.55 3.57
CA LEU A 33 -2.37 -0.86 2.72
C LEU A 33 -3.57 -1.78 2.50
N GLY A 34 -4.78 -1.31 2.81
CA GLY A 34 -6.02 -2.04 2.52
C GLY A 34 -6.88 -1.35 1.47
N GLY A 35 -7.80 -2.12 0.87
CA GLY A 35 -8.85 -1.58 0.02
C GLY A 35 -8.29 -0.83 -1.20
N SER A 36 -8.80 0.39 -1.45
CA SER A 36 -8.39 1.18 -2.62
C SER A 36 -6.92 1.65 -2.59
N ALA A 37 -6.27 1.62 -1.42
CA ALA A 37 -4.85 1.97 -1.29
C ALA A 37 -3.94 0.96 -1.99
N VAL A 38 -4.33 -0.32 -2.03
CA VAL A 38 -3.64 -1.39 -2.79
C VAL A 38 -3.64 -1.07 -4.29
N ALA A 39 -4.80 -0.65 -4.81
CA ALA A 39 -4.93 -0.29 -6.21
C ALA A 39 -4.11 0.97 -6.56
N ILE A 40 -4.08 1.98 -5.67
CA ILE A 40 -3.23 3.16 -5.84
C ILE A 40 -1.75 2.76 -5.86
N TRP A 41 -1.33 1.88 -4.94
CA TRP A 41 0.04 1.37 -4.91
C TRP A 41 0.41 0.65 -6.20
N SER A 42 -0.44 -0.28 -6.67
CA SER A 42 -0.24 -0.98 -7.95
C SER A 42 -0.13 -0.02 -9.13
N ALA A 43 -0.96 1.04 -9.16
CA ALA A 43 -0.87 2.08 -10.17
C ALA A 43 0.48 2.82 -10.13
N LEU A 44 0.98 3.16 -8.93
CA LEU A 44 2.31 3.76 -8.75
C LEU A 44 3.44 2.81 -9.17
N GLU A 45 3.31 1.50 -8.95
CA GLU A 45 4.27 0.49 -9.42
C GLU A 45 4.34 0.43 -10.96
N HIS A 46 3.20 0.63 -11.62
CA HIS A 46 3.07 0.78 -13.07
C HIS A 46 3.53 2.17 -13.58
N GLY A 47 3.96 3.06 -12.68
CA GLY A 47 4.47 4.40 -12.98
C GLY A 47 3.39 5.47 -13.10
N LEU A 48 2.12 5.14 -12.86
CA LEU A 48 1.05 6.13 -12.85
C LEU A 48 1.17 6.99 -11.58
N SER A 49 1.37 8.29 -11.73
CA SER A 49 1.50 9.21 -10.60
C SER A 49 0.94 10.60 -10.92
N GLY A 50 0.94 11.48 -9.93
CA GLY A 50 0.51 12.87 -10.09
C GLY A 50 -0.99 13.00 -10.40
N ALA A 51 -1.31 13.98 -11.27
CA ALA A 51 -2.71 14.28 -11.61
C ALA A 51 -3.43 13.12 -12.35
N PRO A 52 -2.79 12.40 -13.30
CA PRO A 52 -3.42 11.25 -13.94
C PRO A 52 -3.85 10.14 -12.99
N LEU A 53 -3.06 9.85 -11.95
CA LEU A 53 -3.43 8.92 -10.89
C LEU A 53 -4.69 9.41 -10.17
N ALA A 54 -4.68 10.65 -9.69
CA ALA A 54 -5.80 11.20 -8.94
C ALA A 54 -7.10 11.23 -9.78
N ASP A 55 -7.00 11.56 -11.06
CA ASP A 55 -8.16 11.61 -11.96
C ASP A 55 -8.76 10.22 -12.21
N LEU A 56 -7.91 9.21 -12.39
CA LEU A 56 -8.33 7.83 -12.65
C LEU A 56 -9.19 7.24 -11.53
N PHE A 57 -8.77 7.44 -10.28
CA PHE A 57 -9.52 6.93 -9.12
C PHE A 57 -10.70 7.84 -8.75
N ALA A 58 -10.57 9.15 -8.90
CA ALA A 58 -11.66 10.09 -8.63
C ALA A 58 -12.84 9.93 -9.59
N ALA A 59 -12.61 9.46 -10.83
CA ALA A 59 -13.67 9.17 -11.80
C ALA A 59 -14.66 8.08 -11.34
N GLN A 60 -14.27 7.25 -10.36
CA GLN A 60 -15.10 6.19 -9.79
C GLN A 60 -15.75 6.58 -8.45
N ALA A 61 -15.40 7.75 -7.91
CA ALA A 61 -15.90 8.20 -6.62
C ALA A 61 -17.25 8.91 -6.77
N VAL A 62 -18.06 8.84 -5.70
CA VAL A 62 -19.32 9.59 -5.60
C VAL A 62 -19.05 11.10 -5.61
N ASP A 63 -17.96 11.54 -4.97
CA ASP A 63 -17.49 12.93 -4.97
C ASP A 63 -16.05 13.01 -5.53
N PRO A 64 -15.89 13.25 -6.84
CA PRO A 64 -14.57 13.35 -7.47
C PRO A 64 -13.62 14.40 -6.87
N PRO A 65 -14.06 15.63 -6.50
CA PRO A 65 -13.13 16.61 -5.92
C PRO A 65 -12.60 16.19 -4.55
N ASP A 66 -13.44 15.65 -3.65
CA ASP A 66 -12.99 15.06 -2.38
C ASP A 66 -12.01 13.91 -2.62
N ALA A 67 -12.35 12.99 -3.54
CA ALA A 67 -11.49 11.86 -3.86
C ALA A 67 -10.10 12.29 -4.34
N ARG A 68 -10.01 13.27 -5.25
CA ARG A 68 -8.71 13.83 -5.70
C ARG A 68 -7.90 14.38 -4.54
N GLN A 69 -8.53 15.10 -3.62
CA GLN A 69 -7.86 15.66 -2.45
C GLN A 69 -7.33 14.54 -1.54
N ARG A 70 -8.13 13.51 -1.28
CA ARG A 70 -7.73 12.38 -0.43
C ARG A 70 -6.62 11.54 -1.06
N ILE A 71 -6.65 11.32 -2.37
CA ILE A 71 -5.58 10.65 -3.11
C ILE A 71 -4.29 11.47 -3.01
N ALA A 72 -4.37 12.79 -3.18
CA ALA A 72 -3.20 13.67 -3.04
C ALA A 72 -2.58 13.56 -1.65
N LEU A 73 -3.39 13.63 -0.59
CA LEU A 73 -2.93 13.47 0.80
C LEU A 73 -2.29 12.10 1.05
N PHE A 74 -2.86 11.03 0.49
CA PHE A 74 -2.29 9.69 0.60
C PHE A 74 -0.94 9.57 -0.10
N VAL A 75 -0.82 10.10 -1.33
CA VAL A 75 0.46 10.14 -2.06
C VAL A 75 1.50 10.98 -1.30
N GLU A 76 1.10 12.09 -0.70
CA GLU A 76 1.99 12.89 0.15
C GLU A 76 2.44 12.13 1.40
N ALA A 77 1.57 11.34 2.03
CA ALA A 77 1.94 10.48 3.15
C ALA A 77 2.96 9.40 2.75
N LEU A 78 2.77 8.76 1.59
CA LEU A 78 3.75 7.81 1.04
C LEU A 78 5.11 8.47 0.79
N ALA A 79 5.10 9.70 0.26
CA ALA A 79 6.33 10.45 0.00
C ALA A 79 7.03 10.89 1.29
N ALA A 80 6.27 11.32 2.30
CA ALA A 80 6.79 11.71 3.60
C ALA A 80 7.49 10.54 4.33
N GLU A 81 6.97 9.32 4.17
CA GLU A 81 7.56 8.09 4.71
C GLU A 81 8.70 7.52 3.86
N GLY A 82 9.07 8.18 2.76
CA GLY A 82 10.14 7.76 1.85
C GLY A 82 9.80 6.52 1.00
N LEU A 83 8.52 6.13 0.95
CA LEU A 83 8.05 4.97 0.20
C LEU A 83 8.05 5.23 -1.31
N ILE A 84 7.79 6.47 -1.68
CA ILE A 84 7.90 6.98 -3.04
C ILE A 84 8.78 8.22 -3.06
N LEU A 85 9.44 8.48 -4.17
CA LEU A 85 10.32 9.64 -4.38
C LEU A 85 9.76 10.52 -5.48
N GLU A 86 9.97 11.82 -5.36
CA GLU A 86 9.66 12.77 -6.44
C GLU A 86 10.42 12.38 -7.71
N SER A 87 9.72 12.37 -8.83
CA SER A 87 10.27 12.09 -10.15
C SER A 87 10.04 13.29 -11.05
N ASP A 88 11.09 13.74 -11.72
CA ASP A 88 11.01 14.78 -12.76
C ASP A 88 10.73 14.18 -14.15
N GLY A 89 10.56 12.86 -14.23
CA GLY A 89 10.28 12.16 -15.47
C GLY A 89 8.91 12.53 -16.05
N PRO A 90 8.77 12.60 -17.38
CA PRO A 90 7.46 12.74 -17.99
C PRO A 90 6.56 11.58 -17.52
N PRO A 91 5.28 11.85 -17.19
CA PRO A 91 4.37 10.80 -16.76
C PRO A 91 4.31 9.74 -17.86
N PRO A 92 4.47 8.44 -17.52
CA PRO A 92 4.27 7.39 -18.50
C PRO A 92 2.83 7.46 -19.03
N PRO A 93 2.59 7.01 -20.27
CA PRO A 93 1.23 6.94 -20.78
C PRO A 93 0.36 6.11 -19.82
N THR A 94 -0.83 6.62 -19.49
CA THR A 94 -1.86 5.95 -18.68
C THR A 94 -2.36 4.63 -19.30
N ASN A 95 -1.94 4.33 -20.53
CA ASN A 95 -2.38 3.18 -21.29
C ASN A 95 -1.90 1.87 -20.66
N GLY A 96 -2.80 1.20 -19.93
CA GLY A 96 -2.64 -0.20 -19.53
C GLY A 96 -3.04 -0.52 -18.10
N PHE A 97 -3.18 0.48 -17.22
CA PHE A 97 -3.69 0.26 -15.88
C PHE A 97 -5.20 0.51 -15.84
N THR A 98 -5.97 -0.52 -15.45
CA THR A 98 -7.41 -0.40 -15.20
C THR A 98 -7.62 -0.58 -13.71
N PRO A 99 -8.13 0.44 -13.00
CA PRO A 99 -8.39 0.32 -11.58
C PRO A 99 -9.52 -0.72 -11.35
N PRO A 100 -9.49 -1.47 -10.24
CA PRO A 100 -10.57 -2.39 -9.92
C PRO A 100 -11.89 -1.62 -9.74
N PRO A 101 -13.03 -2.20 -10.15
CA PRO A 101 -14.33 -1.56 -10.00
C PRO A 101 -14.72 -1.51 -8.51
N GLY A 102 -15.24 -0.36 -8.08
CA GLY A 102 -15.75 -0.19 -6.72
C GLY A 102 -15.65 1.26 -6.25
N PRO A 103 -16.36 1.61 -5.17
CA PRO A 103 -16.21 2.93 -4.57
C PRO A 103 -14.77 3.12 -4.09
N PHE A 104 -14.24 4.31 -4.35
CA PHE A 104 -12.98 4.72 -3.77
C PHE A 104 -13.17 4.93 -2.25
N GLU A 105 -12.57 4.05 -1.46
CA GLU A 105 -12.55 4.13 0.00
C GLU A 105 -11.10 4.25 0.47
N PRO A 106 -10.61 5.48 0.72
CA PRO A 106 -9.25 5.71 1.21
C PRO A 106 -9.13 5.09 2.59
N HIS A 107 -8.36 4.02 2.64
CA HIS A 107 -7.84 3.49 3.88
C HIS A 107 -6.55 4.25 4.19
N ALA A 108 -6.32 4.50 5.48
CA ALA A 108 -5.11 5.17 5.91
C ALA A 108 -3.89 4.27 5.62
N LEU A 109 -2.74 4.89 5.42
CA LEU A 109 -1.45 4.20 5.48
C LEU A 109 -1.25 3.77 6.93
N GLU A 110 -1.37 2.48 7.22
CA GLU A 110 -1.11 1.95 8.55
C GLU A 110 0.38 1.67 8.69
N LYS A 111 1.03 2.27 9.69
CA LYS A 111 2.48 2.16 9.92
C LYS A 111 2.74 1.37 11.20
N PHE A 112 3.60 0.37 11.07
CA PHE A 112 4.08 -0.47 12.15
C PHE A 112 5.58 -0.24 12.30
N GLY A 113 5.97 0.43 13.39
CA GLY A 113 7.36 0.84 13.65
C GLY A 113 8.27 -0.28 14.19
N ASP A 114 7.69 -1.37 14.69
CA ASP A 114 8.41 -2.48 15.31
C ASP A 114 7.88 -3.82 14.75
N MET A 115 8.77 -4.75 14.42
CA MET A 115 8.41 -6.12 13.99
C MET A 115 7.51 -6.83 15.02
N ALA A 116 7.57 -6.43 16.29
CA ALA A 116 6.74 -6.97 17.36
C ALA A 116 5.24 -6.71 17.17
N ASP A 117 4.86 -5.59 16.54
CA ASP A 117 3.45 -5.23 16.29
C ASP A 117 2.86 -6.09 15.16
N LEU A 118 3.69 -6.44 14.17
CA LEU A 118 3.34 -7.34 13.06
C LEU A 118 3.21 -8.81 13.48
N ILE A 119 4.02 -9.26 14.45
CA ILE A 119 3.94 -10.63 15.00
C ILE A 119 2.64 -10.84 15.80
N GLN A 120 1.95 -9.78 16.24
CA GLN A 120 0.65 -9.90 16.91
C GLN A 120 -0.51 -10.22 15.95
N LEU A 121 -0.34 -10.07 14.63
CA LEU A 121 -1.34 -10.44 13.64
C LEU A 121 -1.20 -11.90 13.15
N ASP A 122 -0.21 -12.66 13.61
CA ASP A 122 -0.07 -14.05 13.21
C ASP A 122 -1.10 -14.94 13.98
N PRO A 123 -2.01 -15.65 13.29
CA PRO A 123 -2.99 -16.54 13.92
C PRO A 123 -2.35 -17.73 14.66
N ILE A 124 -1.03 -17.94 14.61
CA ILE A 124 -0.34 -18.95 15.42
C ILE A 124 -0.26 -18.61 16.92
N HIS A 125 -0.80 -17.47 17.38
CA HIS A 125 -0.91 -17.18 18.83
C HIS A 125 -2.18 -17.74 19.48
N ASP A 126 -2.94 -18.60 18.80
CA ASP A 126 -3.86 -19.57 19.42
C ASP A 126 -3.18 -20.95 19.50
N VAL A 127 -2.08 -21.03 20.25
CA VAL A 127 -1.63 -22.33 20.77
C VAL A 127 -2.36 -22.55 22.09
N ASP A 128 -3.48 -23.27 22.03
CA ASP A 128 -3.91 -24.03 23.20
C ASP A 128 -2.69 -24.81 23.75
N GLU A 129 -2.57 -24.86 25.07
CA GLU A 129 -1.38 -25.16 25.90
C GLU A 129 -0.71 -26.55 25.65
N ALA A 130 -1.13 -27.28 24.62
CA ALA A 130 -0.59 -28.56 24.19
C ALA A 130 0.40 -28.40 23.02
N GLY A 131 1.64 -27.99 23.34
CA GLY A 131 2.75 -27.92 22.39
C GLY A 131 2.96 -29.21 21.57
N TRP A 132 3.38 -29.05 20.31
CA TRP A 132 3.72 -30.14 19.41
C TRP A 132 5.14 -30.71 19.68
N PRO A 133 5.43 -32.00 19.38
CA PRO A 133 4.52 -33.05 18.92
C PRO A 133 4.04 -33.99 20.04
N LYS A 134 2.79 -34.45 19.94
CA LYS A 134 2.24 -35.52 20.78
C LYS A 134 2.93 -36.83 20.44
N ARG A 135 3.73 -37.36 21.38
CA ARG A 135 4.26 -38.73 21.29
C ARG A 135 3.07 -39.70 21.21
N PRO A 136 3.04 -40.65 20.26
CA PRO A 136 2.02 -41.69 20.28
C PRO A 136 2.21 -42.52 21.56
N VAL A 137 1.16 -42.61 22.37
CA VAL A 137 1.11 -43.53 23.50
C VAL A 137 1.01 -44.96 22.95
N HIS A 138 1.87 -45.85 23.43
CA HIS A 138 1.86 -47.28 23.14
C HIS A 138 0.96 -48.01 24.13
#